data_AF-A0A2S6UM65-F1
#
_entry.id   AF-A0A2S6UM65-F1
#
_cell.length_a   1.000
_cell.length_b   1.000
_cell.length_c   1.000
_cell.angle_alpha   90.00
_cell.angle_beta   90.00
_cell.angle_gamma   90.00
#
_symmetry.space_group_name_H-M   'P 1'
#
loop_
_entity.id
_entity.type
_entity.pdbx_description
1 polymer ?
#
loop_
_entity_poly.entity_id
_entity_poly.type
_entity_poly.pdbx_seq_one_letter_code
_entity_poly.pdbx_strand_id
1 'polypeptide(L)' 'ITSVISAFYYLRIVRLIYFDESTDYLDLPVDRELKIIVAITGIIVILFFVYPSPVISIAGDAANALLDI' A
#
# COMPACT_ATOMS: atom_id res chain seq x y z
N ILE A 1 -5.67 -10.27 16.18
CA ILE A 1 -7.03 -9.65 16.25
C ILE A 1 -7.04 -8.28 15.55
N THR A 2 -6.16 -7.36 15.92
CA THR A 2 -6.08 -6.01 15.30
C THR A 2 -5.90 -6.03 13.78
N SER A 3 -4.96 -6.83 13.25
CA SER A 3 -4.74 -6.97 11.80
C SER A 3 -5.97 -7.49 11.04
N VAL A 4 -6.75 -8.40 11.65
CA VAL A 4 -7.97 -8.95 11.03
C VAL A 4 -9.06 -7.88 10.93
N ILE A 5 -9.22 -7.08 11.99
CA ILE A 5 -10.14 -5.94 12.00
C ILE A 5 -9.75 -4.96 10.89
N SER A 6 -8.45 -4.61 10.77
CA SER A 6 -7.96 -3.73 9.69
C SER A 6 -8.28 -4.31 8.30
N ALA A 7 -7.97 -5.58 8.04
CA ALA A 7 -8.23 -6.22 6.76
C ALA A 7 -9.72 -6.19 6.39
N PHE A 8 -10.62 -6.45 7.35
CA PHE A 8 -12.07 -6.36 7.15
C PHE A 8 -12.51 -4.96 6.70
N TYR A 9 -12.05 -3.91 7.38
CA TYR A 9 -12.42 -2.53 7.04
C TYR A 9 -11.83 -2.07 5.70
N TYR A 10 -10.58 -2.43 5.38
CA TYR A 10 -9.99 -2.09 4.08
C TYR A 10 -10.72 -2.77 2.92
N LEU A 11 -11.03 -4.07 3.03
CA LEU A 11 -11.81 -4.78 2.01
C LEU A 11 -13.23 -4.23 1.88
N ARG A 12 -13.86 -3.83 2.99
CA ARG A 12 -15.18 -3.18 2.97
C ARG A 12 -15.13 -1.84 2.23
N ILE A 13 -14.09 -1.03 2.40
CA ILE A 13 -13.91 0.23 1.68
C ILE A 13 -13.77 -0.02 0.18
N VAL A 14 -12.94 -0.98 -0.23
CA VAL A 14 -12.78 -1.35 -1.65
C VAL A 14 -14.13 -1.78 -2.24
N ARG A 15 -14.90 -2.58 -1.49
CA ARG A 15 -16.24 -2.98 -1.91
C ARG A 15 -17.15 -1.77 -2.12
N LEU A 16 -17.23 -0.87 -1.13
CA LEU A 16 -18.06 0.34 -1.20
C LEU A 16 -17.71 1.23 -2.41
N ILE A 17 -16.42 1.38 -2.74
CA ILE A 17 -15.98 2.28 -3.82
C ILE A 17 -16.31 1.71 -5.21
N TYR A 18 -16.15 0.40 -5.42
CA TYR A 18 -16.23 -0.19 -6.76
C TYR A 18 -17.54 -0.92 -7.06
N PHE A 19 -18.31 -1.32 -6.03
CA PHE A 19 -19.49 -2.18 -6.20
C PHE A 19 -20.81 -1.56 -5.74
N ASP A 20 -20.78 -0.50 -4.93
CA ASP A 20 -22.01 0.18 -4.50
C ASP A 20 -22.33 1.34 -5.45
N GLU A 21 -23.62 1.71 -5.53
CA GLU A 21 -24.10 2.79 -6.40
C GLU A 21 -23.53 4.15 -5.94
N SER A 22 -22.96 4.90 -6.88
CA SER A 22 -22.36 6.20 -6.58
C SER A 22 -23.46 7.20 -6.20
N THR A 23 -23.50 7.61 -4.94
CA THR A 23 -24.44 8.64 -4.46
C THR A 23 -24.09 10.04 -4.92
N ASP A 24 -22.86 10.26 -5.39
CA ASP A 24 -22.39 11.53 -5.95
C ASP A 24 -21.28 11.25 -6.98
N TYR A 25 -21.32 11.90 -8.15
CA TYR A 25 -20.27 11.75 -9.16
C TYR A 25 -19.07 12.58 -8.69
N LEU A 26 -18.01 11.90 -8.24
CA LEU A 26 -16.73 12.54 -7.97
C LEU A 26 -16.05 12.92 -9.29
N ASP A 27 -16.63 13.88 -10.02
CA ASP A 27 -16.14 14.42 -11.29
C ASP A 27 -14.96 15.40 -11.06
N LEU A 28 -14.02 15.02 -10.21
CA LEU A 28 -12.77 15.75 -10.08
C LEU A 28 -11.71 15.09 -10.97
N PRO A 29 -11.11 15.84 -11.92
CA PRO A 29 -9.99 15.32 -12.68
C PRO A 29 -8.85 14.99 -11.70
N VAL A 30 -8.52 13.70 -11.57
CA VAL A 30 -7.37 13.29 -10.78
C VAL A 30 -6.11 13.74 -11.52
N ASP A 31 -5.32 14.59 -10.86
CA ASP A 31 -4.07 15.13 -11.39
C ASP A 31 -3.12 14.02 -11.85
N ARG A 32 -2.45 14.26 -12.98
CA ARG A 32 -1.52 13.28 -13.57
C ARG A 32 -0.39 12.93 -12.60
N GLU A 33 0.10 13.90 -11.84
CA GLU A 33 1.14 13.71 -10.83
C GLU A 33 0.70 12.71 -9.75
N LEU A 34 -0.54 12.86 -9.25
CA LEU A 34 -1.09 11.95 -8.25
C LEU A 34 -1.23 10.52 -8.79
N LYS A 35 -1.68 10.36 -10.04
CA LYS A 35 -1.75 9.03 -10.68
C LYS A 35 -0.38 8.36 -10.77
N ILE A 36 0.65 9.12 -11.15
CA ILE A 36 2.01 8.62 -11.28
C ILE A 36 2.54 8.18 -9.91
N ILE A 37 2.34 8.99 -8.86
CA ILE A 37 2.77 8.67 -7.50
C ILE A 37 2.10 7.38 -7.02
N VAL A 38 0.77 7.25 -7.17
CA VAL A 38 0.02 6.05 -6.78
C VAL A 38 0.49 4.82 -7.56
N ALA A 39 0.73 4.96 -8.87
CA ALA A 39 1.22 3.85 -9.69
C ALA A 39 2.62 3.38 -9.26
N ILE A 40 3.56 4.32 -9.08
CA ILE A 40 4.94 4.00 -8.68
C ILE A 40 4.95 3.35 -7.30
N THR A 41 4.25 3.92 -6.33
CA THR A 41 4.18 3.36 -4.97
C THR A 41 3.52 1.98 -4.94
N GLY A 42 2.46 1.77 -5.72
CA GLY A 42 1.84 0.46 -5.91
C GLY A 42 2.82 -0.57 -6.50
N ILE A 43 3.60 -0.18 -7.52
CA ILE A 43 4.64 -1.03 -8.11
C ILE A 43 5.70 -1.41 -7.06
N ILE A 44 6.15 -0.47 -6.23
CA ILE A 44 7.13 -0.74 -5.17
C ILE A 44 6.58 -1.77 -4.17
N VAL A 45 5.31 -1.66 -3.76
CA VAL A 45 4.66 -2.63 -2.87
C VAL A 45 4.60 -4.03 -3.49
N ILE A 46 4.24 -4.12 -4.77
CA ILE A 46 4.21 -5.40 -5.50
C ILE A 46 5.62 -5.98 -5.63
N LEU A 47 6.62 -5.14 -5.95
CA LEU A 47 8.01 -5.54 -6.08
C LEU A 47 8.55 -6.13 -4.78
N PHE A 48 8.20 -5.54 -3.63
CA PHE A 48 8.57 -6.08 -2.33
C PHE A 48 8.02 -7.51 -2.13
N PHE A 49 6.80 -7.78 -2.57
CA PHE A 49 6.23 -9.13 -2.49
C PHE A 49 6.95 -10.13 -3.41
N VAL A 50 7.36 -9.72 -4.61
CA VAL A 50 8.04 -10.59 -5.59
C VAL A 50 9.52 -10.82 -5.25
N TYR A 51 10.24 -9.78 -4.84
CA TYR A 51 11.66 -9.82 -4.52
C TYR A 51 11.96 -8.99 -3.26
N PRO A 52 11.72 -9.54 -2.05
CA PRO A 52 11.87 -8.81 -0.80
C PRO A 52 13.33 -8.63 -0.35
N SER A 53 14.27 -9.40 -0.94
CA SER A 53 15.66 -9.50 -0.46
C SER A 53 16.38 -8.17 -0.26
N PRO A 54 16.32 -7.17 -1.18
CA PRO A 54 17.05 -5.92 -1.01
C PRO A 54 16.58 -5.10 0.19
N VAL A 55 15.26 -5.12 0.45
CA VAL A 55 14.68 -4.38 1.58
C VAL A 55 15.04 -5.06 2.89
N ILE A 56 14.98 -6.40 2.92
CA ILE A 56 15.32 -7.19 4.12
C ILE A 56 16.81 -7.09 4.45
N SER A 57 17.71 -7.12 3.46
CA SER A 57 19.14 -7.04 3.71
C SER A 57 19.54 -5.71 4.34
N ILE A 58 19.04 -4.59 3.79
CA ILE A 58 19.31 -3.25 4.32
C ILE A 58 18.72 -3.09 5.72
N ALA A 59 17.50 -3.63 5.96
CA ALA A 59 16.90 -3.63 7.29
C ALA A 59 17.71 -4.47 8.29
N GLY A 60 18.30 -5.58 7.85
CA GLY A 60 19.20 -6.42 8.64
C GLY A 60 20.47 -5.68 9.04
N ASP A 61 21.13 -5.02 8.08
CA ASP A 61 22.31 -4.19 8.33
C ASP A 61 22.01 -3.08 9.35
N ALA A 62 20.86 -2.42 9.21
CA ALA A 62 20.41 -1.40 10.16
C ALA A 62 20.09 -1.98 11.54
N ALA A 63 19.49 -3.17 11.62
CA ALA A 63 19.21 -3.84 12.89
C ALA A 63 20.50 -4.24 13.63
N ASN A 64 21.49 -4.78 12.91
CA ASN A 64 22.81 -5.11 13.47
C ASN A 64 23.52 -3.87 14.00
N ALA A 65 23.49 -2.76 13.24
CA ALA A 65 24.07 -1.49 13.69
C ALA A 65 23.41 -0.90 14.95
N LEU A 66 22.13 -1.18 15.19
CA LEU A 66 21.41 -0.73 16.39
C LEU A 66 21.59 -1.67 17.60
N LEU A 67 21.72 -2.96 17.36
CA LEU A 67 21.79 -3.99 18.41
C LEU A 67 23.22 -4.43 18.75
N ASP A 68 24.23 -3.94 18.02
CA ASP A 68 25.65 -4.34 18.17
C ASP A 68 25.84 -5.88 18.13
N ILE A 69 25.11 -6.55 17.23
CA ILE A 69 25.23 -8.00 16.94
C ILE A 69 25.93 -8.20 15.60
#